data_AF-A0A848XHR5-F1
#
_entry.id   AF-A0A848XHR5-F1
#
_cell.length_a   1.000
_cell.length_b   1.000
_cell.length_c   1.000
_cell.angle_alpha   90.00
_cell.angle_beta   90.00
_cell.angle_gamma   90.00
#
_symmetry.space_group_name_H-M   'P 1'
#
loop_
_entity.id
_entity.type
_entity.pdbx_description
1 polymer ?
#
loop_
_entity_poly.entity_id
_entity_poly.type
_entity_poly.pdbx_seq_one_letter_code
_entity_poly.pdbx_strand_id
1 'polypeptide(L)'
;MKERLHLGKAVASIEASTGVAIMAVGDVKEWLAQGKDIPSNEHLALVEFHDITRARLEILSPKLIVSPLLAHNFDCIDLAQLLSALDYKGAYRAIAATLPNPRMIKREISSICPDLDFQILLIEGGGGTRLN
;
A
#
# COMPACT_ATOMS: atom_id res chain seq x y z
N MET A 1 -24.72 8.14 18.31
CA MET A 1 -24.66 8.06 16.83
C MET A 1 -23.36 8.73 16.40
N LYS A 2 -22.30 7.94 16.13
CA LYS A 2 -21.00 8.47 15.73
C LYS A 2 -20.65 7.90 14.36
N GLU A 3 -20.54 8.83 13.42
CA GLU A 3 -20.26 8.64 12.00
C GLU A 3 -18.88 8.01 11.83
N ARG A 4 -18.84 6.77 11.32
CA ARG A 4 -17.61 6.03 11.03
C ARG A 4 -17.13 6.41 9.63
N LEU A 5 -16.19 7.36 9.54
CA LEU A 5 -15.68 7.85 8.25
C LEU A 5 -14.56 6.93 7.71
N HIS A 6 -14.99 5.86 7.02
CA HIS A 6 -14.47 5.28 5.78
C HIS A 6 -12.99 5.48 5.38
N LEU A 7 -12.06 4.79 6.05
CA LEU A 7 -10.79 4.37 5.41
C LEU A 7 -10.95 3.09 4.57
N GLY A 8 -12.08 2.39 4.71
CA GLY A 8 -12.48 1.29 3.82
C GLY A 8 -12.72 1.72 2.38
N LYS A 9 -12.90 3.01 2.07
CA LYS A 9 -13.13 3.49 0.70
C LYS A 9 -11.87 3.54 -0.17
N ALA A 10 -10.68 3.77 0.40
CA ALA A 10 -9.45 3.80 -0.40
C ALA A 10 -9.04 2.38 -0.84
N VAL A 11 -9.30 1.38 0.00
CA VAL A 11 -9.07 -0.03 -0.33
C VAL A 11 -10.24 -0.61 -1.15
N ALA A 12 -11.49 -0.26 -0.83
CA ALA A 12 -12.67 -0.69 -1.60
C ALA A 12 -12.80 0.00 -2.97
N SER A 13 -12.15 1.15 -3.21
CA SER A 13 -12.10 1.75 -4.56
C SER A 13 -11.13 1.01 -5.49
N ILE A 14 -10.31 0.09 -4.96
CA ILE A 14 -9.51 -0.84 -5.78
C ILE A 14 -10.38 -2.05 -6.19
N GLU A 15 -11.57 -2.21 -5.61
CA GLU A 15 -12.51 -3.31 -5.87
C GLU A 15 -13.64 -2.96 -6.84
N ALA A 16 -13.29 -2.44 -8.01
CA ALA A 16 -14.24 -2.43 -9.13
C ALA A 16 -13.62 -3.13 -10.33
N SER A 17 -13.91 -4.43 -10.41
CA SER A 17 -13.83 -5.26 -11.62
C SER A 17 -12.42 -5.66 -12.04
N THR A 18 -11.90 -6.77 -11.49
CA THR A 18 -11.17 -7.86 -12.18
C THR A 18 -10.49 -8.75 -11.12
N GLY A 19 -10.32 -10.05 -11.39
CA GLY A 19 -9.62 -11.00 -10.49
C GLY A 19 -8.13 -10.67 -10.33
N VAL A 20 -7.84 -9.61 -9.60
CA VAL A 20 -6.51 -9.07 -9.32
C VAL A 20 -6.22 -9.36 -7.86
N ALA A 21 -5.29 -10.28 -7.59
CA ALA A 21 -4.77 -10.49 -6.25
C ALA A 21 -3.96 -9.26 -5.83
N ILE A 22 -4.39 -8.62 -4.74
CA ILE A 22 -3.74 -7.47 -4.11
C ILE A 22 -2.97 -7.99 -2.90
N MET A 23 -1.72 -7.55 -2.75
CA MET A 23 -0.93 -7.82 -1.57
C MET A 23 -0.68 -6.51 -0.82
N ALA A 24 -1.19 -6.42 0.40
CA ALA A 24 -0.91 -5.31 1.30
C ALA A 24 0.29 -5.64 2.17
N VAL A 25 1.34 -4.82 2.09
CA VAL A 25 2.54 -4.89 2.90
C VAL A 25 2.46 -3.83 3.98
N GLY A 26 2.53 -4.23 5.24
CA GLY A 26 2.46 -3.27 6.34
C GLY A 26 2.50 -3.93 7.70
N ASP A 27 2.44 -3.11 8.74
CA ASP A 27 2.27 -3.60 10.10
C ASP A 27 0.80 -3.95 10.34
N VAL A 28 0.50 -5.25 10.35
CA VAL A 28 -0.87 -5.76 10.59
C VAL A 28 -1.36 -5.34 11.98
N LYS A 29 -0.47 -5.21 12.97
CA LYS A 29 -0.84 -4.78 14.33
C LYS A 29 -1.24 -3.32 14.33
N GLU A 30 -0.56 -2.47 13.56
CA GLU A 30 -0.96 -1.06 13.41
C GLU A 30 -2.33 -0.94 12.74
N TRP A 31 -2.59 -1.76 11.71
CA TRP A 31 -3.90 -1.81 11.04
C TRP A 31 -5.02 -2.24 11.99
N LEU A 32 -4.79 -3.30 12.77
CA LEU A 32 -5.71 -3.82 13.78
C LEU A 32 -5.91 -2.83 14.94
N ALA A 33 -4.84 -2.20 15.41
CA ALA A 33 -4.88 -1.20 16.48
C ALA A 33 -5.67 0.05 16.08
N GLN A 34 -5.70 0.39 14.79
CA GLN A 34 -6.53 1.46 14.25
C GLN A 34 -8.01 1.07 14.07
N GLY A 35 -8.40 -0.14 14.49
CA GLY A 35 -9.79 -0.63 14.41
C GLY A 35 -10.34 -0.68 12.99
N LYS A 36 -9.46 -0.77 12.00
CA LYS A 36 -9.82 -0.86 10.59
C LYS A 36 -10.20 -2.29 10.29
N ASP A 37 -11.41 -2.50 9.78
CA ASP A 37 -11.81 -3.77 9.19
C ASP A 37 -10.78 -4.14 8.11
N ILE A 38 -10.14 -5.29 8.30
CA ILE A 38 -9.38 -5.93 7.23
C ILE A 38 -10.43 -6.38 6.21
N PRO A 39 -10.36 -5.92 4.96
CA PRO A 39 -11.25 -6.46 3.94
C PRO A 39 -10.99 -7.97 3.86
N SER A 40 -11.99 -8.76 4.25
CA SER A 40 -11.94 -10.23 4.21
C SER A 40 -12.36 -10.75 2.83
N ASN A 41 -11.84 -10.13 1.77
CA ASN A 41 -12.02 -10.58 0.39
C ASN A 41 -10.93 -11.61 0.05
N GLU A 42 -11.29 -12.66 -0.69
CA GLU A 42 -10.37 -13.75 -1.10
C GLU A 42 -9.19 -13.25 -1.97
N HIS A 43 -9.18 -11.98 -2.35
CA HIS A 43 -8.20 -11.37 -3.24
C HIS A 43 -7.21 -10.43 -2.52
N LEU A 44 -7.27 -10.27 -1.19
CA LEU A 44 -6.33 -9.45 -0.42
C LEU A 44 -5.46 -10.31 0.50
N ALA A 45 -4.14 -10.27 0.29
CA ALA A 45 -3.17 -10.88 1.18
C ALA A 45 -2.44 -9.80 2.00
N LEU A 46 -2.54 -9.87 3.33
CA LEU A 46 -1.71 -9.06 4.22
C LEU A 46 -0.41 -9.78 4.54
N VAL A 47 0.71 -9.08 4.37
CA VAL A 47 2.06 -9.63 4.48
C VAL A 47 2.95 -8.64 5.22
N GLU A 48 3.80 -9.14 6.12
CA GLU A 48 4.83 -8.30 6.76
C GLU A 48 6.05 -8.13 5.82
N PHE A 49 6.77 -7.03 5.96
CA PHE A 49 7.91 -6.71 5.08
C PHE A 49 8.98 -7.82 5.04
N HIS A 50 9.38 -8.36 6.19
CA HIS A 50 10.38 -9.44 6.29
C HIS A 50 9.96 -10.75 5.66
N ASP A 51 8.66 -10.86 5.41
CA ASP A 51 7.98 -12.06 5.03
C ASP A 51 7.84 -12.13 3.51
N ILE A 52 8.21 -11.05 2.79
CA ILE A 52 8.22 -10.94 1.33
C ILE A 52 9.41 -11.73 0.77
N THR A 53 9.10 -12.73 -0.03
CA THR A 53 10.09 -13.58 -0.70
C THR A 53 9.62 -13.87 -2.13
N ARG A 54 10.55 -14.29 -2.99
CA ARG A 54 10.22 -14.73 -4.35
C ARG A 54 9.15 -15.82 -4.35
N ALA A 55 9.29 -16.83 -3.51
CA ALA A 55 8.33 -17.93 -3.40
C ALA A 55 6.92 -17.42 -3.08
N ARG A 56 6.77 -16.41 -2.21
CA ARG A 56 5.45 -15.83 -1.92
C ARG A 56 4.89 -15.03 -3.07
N LEU A 57 5.73 -14.27 -3.79
CA LEU A 57 5.28 -13.55 -4.98
C LEU A 57 4.84 -14.53 -6.07
N GLU A 58 5.48 -15.68 -6.22
CA GLU A 58 5.09 -16.73 -7.17
C GLU A 58 3.77 -17.41 -6.77
N ILE A 59 3.62 -17.77 -5.50
CA ILE A 59 2.41 -18.44 -4.99
C ILE A 59 1.18 -17.53 -5.06
N LEU A 60 1.33 -16.28 -4.62
CA LEU A 60 0.21 -15.32 -4.54
C LEU A 60 0.00 -14.57 -5.86
N SER A 61 1.03 -14.53 -6.72
CA SER A 61 1.04 -13.82 -8.00
C SER A 61 0.34 -12.45 -7.95
N PRO A 62 0.68 -11.58 -6.98
CA PRO A 62 -0.04 -10.33 -6.80
C PRO A 62 0.21 -9.42 -8.00
N LYS A 63 -0.87 -8.90 -8.58
CA LYS A 63 -0.77 -7.91 -9.67
C LYS A 63 -0.58 -6.50 -9.14
N LEU A 64 -0.92 -6.28 -7.87
CA LEU A 64 -0.79 -5.02 -7.17
C LEU A 64 -0.25 -5.26 -5.76
N ILE A 65 0.84 -4.58 -5.42
CA ILE A 65 1.35 -4.47 -4.07
C ILE A 65 1.08 -3.06 -3.54
N VAL A 66 0.52 -2.96 -2.34
CA VAL A 66 0.27 -1.70 -1.66
C VAL A 66 1.00 -1.65 -0.32
N SER A 67 1.54 -0.51 0.06
CA SER A 67 2.14 -0.32 1.39
C SER A 67 1.93 1.10 1.90
N PRO A 68 2.03 1.37 3.22
CA PRO A 68 2.22 2.74 3.67
C PRO A 68 3.56 3.29 3.12
N LEU A 69 3.63 4.60 2.96
CA LEU A 69 4.85 5.29 2.55
C LEU A 69 5.96 5.14 3.61
N LEU A 70 5.56 5.24 4.88
CA LEU A 70 6.41 5.07 6.04
C LEU A 70 5.69 4.11 6.99
N ALA A 71 6.35 3.02 7.36
CA ALA A 71 5.94 2.13 8.43
C ALA A 71 7.01 2.13 9.53
N HIS A 72 6.68 1.54 10.68
CA HIS A 72 7.60 1.46 11.81
C HIS A 72 8.91 0.73 11.49
N ASN A 73 8.86 -0.28 10.61
CA ASN A 73 9.98 -1.20 10.37
C ASN A 73 10.59 -1.10 8.96
N PHE A 74 9.95 -0.36 8.05
CA PHE A 74 10.40 -0.21 6.66
C PHE A 74 9.80 1.06 6.05
N ASP A 75 10.41 1.56 4.98
CA ASP A 75 9.82 2.59 4.14
C ASP A 75 9.52 2.10 2.71
N CYS A 76 8.82 2.93 1.93
CA CYS A 76 8.48 2.58 0.55
C CYS A 76 9.69 2.39 -0.37
N ILE A 77 10.85 2.97 -0.04
CA ILE A 77 12.09 2.82 -0.81
C ILE A 77 12.68 1.43 -0.53
N ASP A 78 12.73 1.00 0.73
CA ASP A 78 13.17 -0.34 1.12
C ASP A 78 12.34 -1.41 0.40
N LEU A 79 11.01 -1.24 0.39
CA LEU A 79 10.11 -2.15 -0.31
C LEU A 79 10.30 -2.09 -1.83
N ALA A 80 10.46 -0.91 -2.42
CA ALA A 80 10.71 -0.79 -3.86
C ALA A 80 12.02 -1.50 -4.27
N GLN A 81 13.07 -1.37 -3.47
CA GLN A 81 14.35 -2.05 -3.70
C GLN A 81 14.20 -3.56 -3.60
N LEU A 82 13.50 -4.05 -2.57
CA LEU A 82 13.23 -5.47 -2.41
C LEU A 82 12.43 -6.04 -3.60
N LEU A 83 11.36 -5.36 -4.02
CA LEU A 83 10.55 -5.80 -5.16
C LEU A 83 11.35 -5.81 -6.46
N SER A 84 12.19 -4.80 -6.68
CA SER A 84 13.09 -4.75 -7.84
C SER A 84 14.12 -5.88 -7.81
N ALA A 85 14.73 -6.15 -6.65
CA ALA A 85 15.68 -7.26 -6.48
C ALA A 85 15.03 -8.64 -6.69
N LEU A 86 13.73 -8.77 -6.38
CA LEU A 86 12.96 -9.99 -6.62
C LEU A 86 12.46 -10.12 -8.06
N ASP A 87 12.69 -9.12 -8.92
CA ASP A 87 12.18 -8.99 -10.29
C ASP A 87 10.64 -8.94 -10.38
N TYR A 88 9.99 -8.32 -9.39
CA TYR A 88 8.55 -8.14 -9.38
C TYR A 88 8.08 -7.26 -10.55
N LYS A 89 7.10 -7.76 -11.32
CA LYS A 89 6.58 -7.10 -12.53
C LYS A 89 5.19 -6.49 -12.39
N GLY A 90 4.59 -6.57 -11.20
CA GLY A 90 3.28 -5.95 -10.96
C GLY A 90 3.39 -4.49 -10.54
N ALA A 91 2.23 -3.88 -10.28
CA ALA A 91 2.16 -2.50 -9.84
C ALA A 91 2.50 -2.39 -8.35
N TYR A 92 3.33 -1.42 -7.97
CA TYR A 92 3.58 -1.05 -6.59
C TYR A 92 3.00 0.33 -6.29
N ARG A 93 2.19 0.45 -5.23
CA ARG A 93 1.55 1.69 -4.80
C ARG A 93 1.83 1.99 -3.33
N ALA A 94 2.49 3.11 -3.05
CA ALA A 94 2.68 3.58 -1.67
C ALA A 94 1.54 4.53 -1.27
N ILE A 95 1.01 4.36 -0.07
CA ILE A 95 -0.11 5.12 0.45
C ILE A 95 0.39 6.13 1.49
N ALA A 96 0.03 7.39 1.35
CA ALA A 96 0.38 8.44 2.30
C ALA A 96 -0.81 9.35 2.62
N ALA A 97 -0.98 9.73 3.90
CA ALA A 97 -2.02 10.67 4.32
C ALA A 97 -1.63 12.14 4.07
N THR A 98 -0.36 12.47 4.32
CA THR A 98 0.21 13.80 4.02
C THR A 98 1.66 13.61 3.59
N LEU A 99 2.12 14.41 2.64
CA LEU A 99 3.47 14.34 2.10
C LEU A 99 3.99 15.75 1.83
N PRO A 100 5.11 16.17 2.43
CA PRO A 100 5.67 17.50 2.16
C PRO A 100 6.20 17.62 0.73
N ASN A 101 6.72 16.53 0.12
CA ASN A 101 7.18 16.54 -1.28
C ASN A 101 7.11 15.15 -1.96
N PRO A 102 5.95 14.74 -2.50
CA PRO A 102 5.79 13.43 -3.16
C PRO A 102 6.67 13.26 -4.42
N ARG A 103 7.06 14.37 -5.07
CA ARG A 103 7.88 14.33 -6.28
C ARG A 103 9.31 13.89 -6.01
N MET A 104 9.84 14.18 -4.82
CA MET A 104 11.20 13.78 -4.43
C MET A 104 11.31 12.26 -4.32
N ILE A 105 10.40 11.63 -3.56
CA ILE A 105 10.38 10.18 -3.35
C ILE A 105 10.16 9.43 -4.67
N LYS A 106 9.20 9.89 -5.50
CA LYS A 106 8.98 9.27 -6.81
C LYS A 106 10.23 9.32 -7.69
N ARG A 107 10.97 10.45 -7.69
CA ARG A 107 12.22 10.57 -8.45
C ARG A 107 13.30 9.63 -7.96
N GLU A 108 13.44 9.47 -6.65
CA GLU A 108 14.41 8.57 -6.05
C GLU A 108 14.12 7.11 -6.40
N ILE A 109 12.87 6.67 -6.22
CA ILE A 109 12.46 5.31 -6.59
C ILE A 109 12.60 5.07 -8.10
N SER A 110 12.23 6.03 -8.95
CA SER A 110 12.41 5.89 -10.40
C SER A 110 13.89 5.84 -10.81
N SER A 111 14.79 6.41 -10.01
CA SER A 111 16.23 6.36 -10.26
C SER A 111 16.87 5.05 -9.81
N ILE A 112 16.35 4.44 -8.75
CA ILE A 112 16.88 3.19 -8.17
C ILE A 112 16.24 1.97 -8.82
N CYS A 113 14.94 2.03 -9.08
CA CYS A 113 14.11 0.94 -9.60
C CYS A 113 13.33 1.41 -10.85
N PRO A 114 14.01 1.65 -11.99
CA PRO A 114 13.36 2.22 -13.18
C PRO A 114 12.30 1.32 -13.80
N ASP A 115 12.41 -0.01 -13.64
CA ASP A 115 11.48 -0.99 -14.20
C ASP A 115 10.25 -1.25 -13.30
N LEU A 116 10.22 -0.67 -12.09
CA LEU A 116 9.13 -0.86 -11.16
C LEU A 116 8.00 0.15 -11.45
N ASP A 117 6.79 -0.36 -11.72
CA ASP A 117 5.61 0.50 -11.83
C ASP A 117 5.23 1.06 -10.45
N PHE A 118 5.83 2.20 -10.09
CA PHE A 118 5.64 2.86 -8.80
C PHE A 118 4.77 4.12 -8.89
N GLN A 119 3.80 4.23 -7.98
CA GLN A 119 3.03 5.45 -7.79
C GLN A 119 2.65 5.66 -6.32
N ILE A 120 2.63 6.93 -5.90
CA ILE A 120 2.16 7.32 -4.57
C ILE A 120 0.68 7.68 -4.67
N LEU A 121 -0.13 7.08 -3.81
CA LEU A 121 -1.54 7.39 -3.60
C LEU A 121 -1.68 8.25 -2.35
N LEU A 122 -2.15 9.48 -2.54
CA LEU A 122 -2.50 10.37 -1.44
C LEU A 122 -3.92 10.05 -1.00
N ILE A 123 -4.09 9.62 0.25
CA ILE A 123 -5.41 9.61 0.86
C ILE A 123 -5.61 10.98 1.49
N GLU A 124 -6.52 11.77 0.94
CA GLU A 124 -6.96 12.97 1.64
C GLU A 124 -7.60 12.54 2.97
N GLY A 125 -6.89 12.78 4.07
CA GLY A 125 -7.50 12.73 5.39
C GLY A 125 -8.58 13.80 5.40
N GLY A 126 -9.85 13.39 5.40
CA GLY A 126 -11.00 14.29 5.31
C GLY A 126 -10.81 15.52 6.20
N GLY A 127 -10.55 16.65 5.56
CA GLY A 127 -10.35 17.93 6.23
C GLY A 127 -11.66 18.42 6.83
N GLY A 128 -11.67 18.51 8.16
CA GLY A 128 -12.36 19.54 8.94
C GLY A 128 -13.81 19.87 8.60
N THR A 129 -14.74 19.31 9.37
CA THR A 129 -16.01 19.99 9.60
C THR A 129 -15.74 21.20 10.52
N ARG A 130 -15.37 22.34 9.93
CA ARG A 130 -15.72 23.65 10.50
C ARG A 130 -17.21 23.84 10.23
N LEU A 131 -18.05 23.41 11.18
CA LEU A 131 -19.41 23.94 11.27
C LEU A 131 -19.31 25.28 11.99
N ASN A 132 -19.67 26.32 11.26
CA ASN A 132 -19.96 27.65 11.79
C ASN A 132 -21.38 27.65 12.38
#